data_AF-A0A955PGM6-F1
#
_entry.id   AF-A0A955PGM6-F1
#
_cell.length_a   1.000
_cell.length_b   1.000
_cell.length_c   1.000
_cell.angle_alpha   90.00
_cell.angle_beta   90.00
_cell.angle_gamma   90.00
#
_symmetry.space_group_name_H-M   'P 1'
#
loop_
_entity.id
_entity.type
_entity.pdbx_description
1 polymer ?
#
loop_
_entity_poly.entity_id
_entity_poly.type
_entity_poly.pdbx_seq_one_letter_code
_entity_poly.pdbx_strand_id
1 'polypeptide(L)'
;MKAFVSLVLTLSYLSTLCAGDLTYSASQLTHGPKHHFFGYIGQSLTIPWNQSGRFILCLETDFHDHMPRPNEPAKVCVVDTKDGNRIIPLDESRAYNFQQGTMFYWNPASAE
;
A
#
# COMPACT_ATOMS: atom_id res chain seq x y z
N MET A 1 -25.23 6.63 -43.26
CA MET A 1 -24.40 7.54 -42.44
C MET A 1 -25.16 8.15 -41.26
N LYS A 2 -26.27 8.88 -41.45
CA LYS A 2 -27.00 9.55 -40.36
C LYS A 2 -27.53 8.62 -39.24
N ALA A 3 -28.04 7.43 -39.59
CA ALA A 3 -28.52 6.44 -38.61
C ALA A 3 -27.40 5.82 -37.76
N PHE A 4 -26.21 5.64 -38.33
CA PHE A 4 -25.05 5.06 -37.64
C PHE A 4 -24.47 6.04 -36.60
N VAL A 5 -24.43 7.33 -36.94
CA VAL A 5 -24.00 8.41 -36.03
C VAL A 5 -24.97 8.56 -34.85
N SER A 6 -26.28 8.44 -35.09
CA SER A 6 -27.31 8.52 -34.03
C SER A 6 -27.21 7.37 -33.02
N LEU A 7 -26.93 6.14 -33.50
CA LEU A 7 -26.76 4.96 -32.66
C LEU A 7 -25.51 5.06 -31.75
N VAL A 8 -24.38 5.55 -32.29
CA VAL A 8 -23.15 5.75 -31.51
C VAL A 8 -23.33 6.83 -30.43
N LEU A 9 -24.06 7.90 -30.74
CA LEU A 9 -24.39 8.98 -29.79
C LEU A 9 -25.34 8.52 -28.66
N THR A 10 -26.28 7.61 -28.97
CA THR A 10 -27.20 7.08 -27.95
C THR A 10 -26.53 6.04 -27.03
N LEU A 11 -25.66 5.17 -27.57
CA LEU A 11 -24.88 4.24 -26.74
C LEU A 11 -23.90 4.95 -25.80
N SER A 12 -23.27 6.04 -26.26
CA SER A 12 -22.34 6.82 -25.43
C SER A 12 -23.06 7.57 -24.30
N TYR A 13 -24.31 8.02 -24.51
CA TYR A 13 -25.13 8.59 -23.44
C TYR A 13 -25.58 7.55 -22.39
N LEU A 14 -25.85 6.31 -22.81
CA LEU A 14 -26.22 5.22 -21.91
C LEU A 14 -25.06 4.76 -21.03
N SER A 15 -23.81 4.78 -21.52
CA SER A 15 -22.62 4.48 -20.70
C SER A 15 -22.42 5.49 -19.57
N THR A 16 -22.78 6.75 -19.76
CA THR A 16 -22.66 7.79 -18.72
C THR A 16 -23.71 7.63 -17.61
N LEU A 17 -24.85 7.01 -17.90
CA LEU A 17 -25.94 6.77 -16.94
C LEU A 17 -25.69 5.57 -16.01
N CYS A 18 -24.67 4.74 -16.29
CA CYS A 18 -24.27 3.60 -15.45
C CYS A 18 -23.04 3.86 -14.57
N ALA A 19 -22.47 5.07 -14.59
CA ALA A 19 -21.41 5.45 -13.67
C ALA A 19 -22.03 5.73 -12.29
N GLY A 20 -22.25 4.68 -11.50
CA GLY A 20 -22.61 4.83 -10.10
C GLY A 20 -21.52 5.58 -9.34
N ASP A 21 -21.91 6.47 -8.43
CA ASP A 21 -20.96 7.20 -7.60
C ASP A 21 -20.14 6.22 -6.76
N LEU A 22 -18.82 6.21 -6.98
CA LEU A 22 -17.89 5.45 -6.14
C LEU A 22 -17.84 6.09 -4.75
N THR A 23 -18.40 5.40 -3.76
CA THR A 23 -18.24 5.77 -2.35
C THR A 23 -17.01 5.06 -1.78
N TYR A 24 -16.13 5.84 -1.15
CA TYR A 24 -14.93 5.31 -0.49
C TYR A 24 -14.75 5.97 0.87
N SER A 25 -14.07 5.27 1.77
CA SER A 25 -13.61 5.82 3.04
C SER A 25 -12.11 5.62 3.16
N ALA A 26 -11.44 6.59 3.78
CA ALA A 26 -10.01 6.54 4.04
C ALA A 26 -9.79 6.71 5.54
N SER A 27 -8.87 5.93 6.10
CA SER A 27 -8.43 6.07 7.49
C SER A 27 -6.91 6.02 7.56
N GLN A 28 -6.35 6.80 8.46
CA GLN A 28 -4.91 6.85 8.68
C GLN A 28 -4.49 5.63 9.51
N LEU A 29 -3.43 4.94 9.05
CA LEU A 29 -2.92 3.74 9.72
C LEU A 29 -1.90 4.09 10.80
N THR A 30 -0.85 4.84 10.45
CA THR A 30 0.26 5.15 11.36
C THR A 30 0.17 6.58 11.88
N HIS A 31 0.71 6.82 13.07
CA HIS A 31 0.67 8.11 13.76
C HIS A 31 2.03 8.41 14.41
N GLY A 32 2.25 9.67 14.79
CA GLY A 32 3.48 10.10 15.47
C GLY A 32 4.57 10.62 14.52
N PRO A 33 5.79 10.84 15.03
CA PRO A 33 6.85 11.52 14.29
C PRO A 33 7.65 10.60 13.36
N LYS A 34 7.42 9.28 13.41
CA LYS A 34 8.12 8.29 12.59
C LYS A 34 7.47 8.18 11.21
N HIS A 35 8.24 7.68 10.24
CA HIS A 35 7.80 7.52 8.86
C HIS A 35 7.69 6.04 8.52
N HIS A 36 6.61 5.67 7.82
CA HIS A 36 6.32 4.27 7.46
C HIS A 36 6.21 4.14 5.95
N PHE A 37 7.03 3.25 5.38
CA PHE A 37 7.05 2.94 3.96
C PHE A 37 6.53 1.51 3.77
N PHE A 38 5.74 1.29 2.74
CA PHE A 38 5.18 -0.03 2.45
C PHE A 38 4.93 -0.19 0.97
N GLY A 39 4.89 -1.45 0.53
CA GLY A 39 4.70 -1.80 -0.87
C GLY A 39 5.93 -1.49 -1.71
N TYR A 40 6.10 -2.30 -2.74
CA TYR A 40 7.00 -2.05 -3.86
C TYR A 40 6.20 -2.33 -5.14
N ILE A 41 6.72 -1.96 -6.30
CA ILE A 41 6.07 -2.04 -7.63
C ILE A 41 5.09 -3.22 -7.72
N GLY A 42 3.79 -2.93 -7.87
CA GLY A 42 2.72 -3.94 -7.77
C GLY A 42 2.79 -5.08 -8.80
N GLN A 43 3.58 -4.92 -9.86
CA GLN A 43 3.82 -5.96 -10.86
C GLN A 43 4.43 -7.24 -10.26
N SER A 44 5.17 -7.13 -9.15
CA SER A 44 5.86 -8.26 -8.52
C SER A 44 5.07 -8.94 -7.40
N LEU A 45 3.78 -8.63 -7.23
CA LEU A 45 2.95 -9.15 -6.12
C LEU A 45 3.56 -8.87 -4.74
N THR A 46 4.30 -7.77 -4.59
CA THR A 46 4.76 -7.21 -3.32
C THR A 46 3.58 -6.59 -2.57
N ILE A 47 2.65 -7.45 -2.17
CA ILE A 47 1.46 -7.13 -1.41
C ILE A 47 1.90 -7.00 0.05
N PRO A 48 1.77 -5.80 0.66
CA PRO A 48 2.20 -5.62 2.05
C PRO A 48 1.26 -6.32 3.03
N TRP A 49 0.04 -6.64 2.60
CA TRP A 49 -0.95 -7.34 3.40
C TRP A 49 -0.65 -8.84 3.52
N ASN A 50 -0.80 -9.35 4.74
CA ASN A 50 -0.91 -10.78 4.97
C ASN A 50 -2.22 -11.32 4.37
N GLN A 51 -2.37 -12.64 4.30
CA GLN A 51 -3.49 -13.31 3.62
C GLN A 51 -4.86 -12.92 4.20
N SER A 52 -4.98 -12.79 5.52
CA SER A 52 -6.24 -12.41 6.17
C SER A 52 -6.55 -10.91 6.13
N GLY A 53 -5.64 -10.08 5.61
CA GLY A 53 -5.79 -8.62 5.60
C GLY A 53 -5.75 -8.00 7.00
N ARG A 54 -5.12 -8.66 7.97
CA ARG A 54 -4.92 -8.13 9.34
C ARG A 54 -3.61 -7.36 9.46
N PHE A 55 -2.53 -7.90 8.91
CA PHE A 55 -1.20 -7.33 9.08
C PHE A 55 -0.74 -6.65 7.81
N ILE A 56 -0.14 -5.47 7.95
CA ILE A 56 0.54 -4.74 6.87
C ILE A 56 2.03 -4.69 7.20
N LEU A 57 2.86 -5.28 6.36
CA LEU A 57 4.31 -5.23 6.50
C LEU A 57 4.85 -3.89 5.98
N CYS A 58 5.69 -3.23 6.79
CA CYS A 58 6.21 -1.90 6.52
C CYS A 58 7.64 -1.72 7.05
N LEU A 59 8.30 -0.71 6.52
CA LEU A 59 9.59 -0.20 6.99
C LEU A 59 9.35 1.09 7.79
N GLU A 60 9.88 1.20 9.00
CA GLU A 60 9.80 2.40 9.85
C GLU A 60 11.17 3.10 9.93
N THR A 61 11.19 4.42 9.76
CA THR A 61 12.38 5.26 9.92
C THR A 61 12.09 6.54 10.70
N ASP A 62 13.16 7.18 11.17
CA ASP A 62 13.09 8.45 11.89
C ASP A 62 13.10 9.68 10.96
N PHE A 63 13.30 9.47 9.66
CA PHE A 63 13.51 10.50 8.64
C PHE A 63 13.00 10.04 7.27
N HIS A 64 12.82 10.97 6.33
CA HIS A 64 12.39 10.68 4.95
C HIS A 64 13.03 11.60 3.89
N ASP A 65 13.85 12.55 4.31
CA ASP A 65 14.29 13.72 3.54
C ASP A 65 15.76 13.64 3.08
N HIS A 66 16.43 12.51 3.31
CA HIS A 66 17.81 12.27 2.89
C HIS A 66 18.11 10.78 2.71
N MET A 67 19.29 10.46 2.18
CA MET A 67 19.75 9.07 2.04
C MET A 67 20.14 8.47 3.41
N PRO A 68 19.85 7.18 3.68
CA PRO A 68 20.20 6.56 4.95
C PRO A 68 21.68 6.60 5.27
N ARG A 69 22.01 6.99 6.51
CA ARG A 69 23.37 6.93 7.06
C ARG A 69 23.61 5.65 7.88
N PRO A 70 24.89 5.27 8.12
CA PRO A 70 25.21 4.05 8.84
C PRO A 70 24.63 3.95 10.27
N ASN A 71 24.33 5.08 10.92
CA ASN A 71 23.77 5.18 12.27
C ASN A 71 22.25 5.38 12.30
N GLU A 72 21.58 5.25 11.15
CA GLU A 72 20.14 5.46 10.99
C GLU A 72 19.51 4.13 10.50
N PRO A 73 19.33 3.13 11.39
CA PRO A 73 18.69 1.89 11.00
C PRO A 73 17.21 2.11 10.70
N ALA A 74 16.68 1.32 9.78
CA ALA A 74 15.24 1.16 9.62
C ALA A 74 14.75 -0.07 10.38
N LYS A 75 13.54 0.00 10.92
CA LYS A 75 12.87 -1.17 11.50
C LYS A 75 11.97 -1.82 10.46
N VAL A 76 11.94 -3.14 10.45
CA VAL A 76 10.90 -3.92 9.78
C VAL A 76 9.79 -4.14 10.78
N CYS A 77 8.57 -3.72 10.45
CA CYS A 77 7.42 -3.71 11.36
C CYS A 77 6.18 -4.27 10.68
N VAL A 78 5.23 -4.78 11.46
CA VAL A 78 3.86 -5.02 11.01
C VAL A 78 2.88 -4.07 11.70
N VAL A 79 1.91 -3.55 10.95
CA VAL A 79 0.74 -2.84 11.48
C VAL A 79 -0.36 -3.86 11.74
N ASP A 80 -0.85 -3.98 12.97
CA ASP A 80 -2.00 -4.81 13.32
C ASP A 80 -3.30 -4.00 13.22
N THR A 81 -4.01 -4.16 12.10
CA THR A 81 -5.23 -3.38 11.82
C THR A 81 -6.43 -3.80 12.67
N LYS A 82 -6.34 -4.95 13.36
CA LYS A 82 -7.36 -5.43 14.30
C LYS A 82 -7.06 -5.07 15.76
N ASP A 83 -5.92 -4.42 16.00
CA ASP A 83 -5.47 -3.98 17.33
C ASP A 83 -5.10 -2.49 17.28
N GLY A 84 -6.06 -1.66 16.88
CA GLY A 84 -5.92 -0.19 16.87
C GLY A 84 -4.78 0.33 15.99
N ASN A 85 -4.44 -0.37 14.91
CA ASN A 85 -3.28 -0.08 14.05
C ASN A 85 -1.94 -0.07 14.81
N ARG A 86 -1.79 -0.91 15.85
CA ARG A 86 -0.56 -1.02 16.62
C ARG A 86 0.61 -1.43 15.72
N ILE A 87 1.73 -0.72 15.86
CA ILE A 87 2.99 -1.05 15.20
C ILE A 87 3.75 -2.09 16.04
N ILE A 88 4.14 -3.19 15.40
CA ILE A 88 4.90 -4.28 16.01
C ILE A 88 6.25 -4.38 15.30
N PRO A 89 7.36 -3.96 15.93
CA PRO A 89 8.69 -4.15 15.39
C PRO A 89 9.05 -5.64 15.35
N LEU A 90 9.60 -6.10 14.23
CA LEU A 90 10.05 -7.47 14.03
C LEU A 90 11.58 -7.58 14.00
N ASP A 91 12.24 -6.64 13.31
CA ASP A 91 13.71 -6.63 13.17
C ASP A 91 14.21 -5.23 12.77
N GLU A 92 15.53 -5.05 12.66
CA GLU A 92 16.18 -3.84 12.17
C GLU A 92 17.24 -4.11 11.10
N SER A 93 17.40 -3.18 10.15
CA SER A 93 18.44 -3.25 9.12
C SER A 93 19.07 -1.89 8.88
N ARG A 94 20.39 -1.89 8.68
CA ARG A 94 21.17 -0.75 8.20
C ARG A 94 21.40 -0.77 6.69
N ALA A 95 21.03 -1.86 6.02
CA ALA A 95 21.17 -2.04 4.59
C ALA A 95 19.80 -1.92 3.93
N TYR A 96 19.39 -0.68 3.62
CA TYR A 96 18.11 -0.40 2.99
C TYR A 96 18.16 0.86 2.13
N ASN A 97 17.15 1.01 1.27
CA ASN A 97 16.70 2.30 0.77
C ASN A 97 15.17 2.34 0.92
N PHE A 98 14.55 3.51 0.77
CA PHE A 98 13.10 3.64 1.02
C PHE A 98 12.22 2.79 0.09
N GLN A 99 12.66 2.57 -1.16
CA GLN A 99 11.84 1.89 -2.17
C GLN A 99 12.04 0.36 -2.12
N GLN A 100 13.27 -0.13 -2.27
CA GLN A 100 13.57 -1.57 -2.24
C GLN A 100 13.54 -2.15 -0.82
N GLY A 101 13.71 -1.32 0.21
CA GLY A 101 13.59 -1.75 1.61
C GLY A 101 12.19 -2.24 1.96
N THR A 102 11.19 -1.96 1.12
CA THR A 102 9.81 -2.44 1.26
C THR A 102 9.44 -3.53 0.25
N MET A 103 10.43 -4.13 -0.44
CA MET A 103 10.25 -5.27 -1.34
C MET A 103 10.05 -6.56 -0.54
N PHE A 104 9.07 -6.55 0.35
CA PHE A 104 8.74 -7.63 1.25
C PHE A 104 7.77 -8.63 0.63
N TYR A 105 7.82 -9.86 1.13
CA TYR A 105 6.92 -10.93 0.77
C TYR A 105 6.48 -11.68 2.03
N TRP A 106 5.18 -11.97 2.12
CA TRP A 106 4.69 -13.00 3.02
C TRP A 106 5.01 -14.38 2.44
N ASN A 107 5.35 -15.34 3.29
CA ASN A 107 5.54 -16.72 2.82
C ASN A 107 4.21 -17.24 2.26
N PRO A 108 4.11 -17.56 0.96
CA PRO A 108 2.82 -17.96 0.37
C PRO A 108 2.27 -19.27 0.95
N ALA A 109 3.11 -20.11 1.57
CA ALA A 109 2.67 -21.32 2.27
C ALA A 109 2.21 -21.08 3.73
N SER A 110 2.46 -19.88 4.27
CA SER A 110 2.14 -19.50 5.65
C SER A 110 2.00 -17.97 5.74
N ALA A 111 1.07 -17.40 4.97
CA ALA A 111 0.93 -15.96 4.82
C ALA A 111 0.02 -15.31 5.88
N GLU A 112 -0.20 -15.99 7.01
CA GLU A 112 -0.96 -15.47 8.15
C GLU A 112 -0.08 -14.71 9.14
#